data_AF-A0A966EWM9-F1
#
_entry.id   AF-A0A966EWM9-F1
#
_cell.length_a   1.000
_cell.length_b   1.000
_cell.length_c   1.000
_cell.angle_alpha   90.00
_cell.angle_beta   90.00
_cell.angle_gamma   90.00
#
_symmetry.space_group_name_H-M   'P 1'
#
loop_
_entity.id
_entity.type
_entity.pdbx_description
1 polymer ?
#
loop_
_entity_poly.entity_id
_entity_poly.type
_entity_poly.pdbx_seq_one_letter_code
_entity_poly.pdbx_strand_id
1 'polypeptide(L)'
;MTDITPDRELLRLHRRACTDFAARLRLPAWGHLPMPLAFPMQNFTVGDLLSRAATGNLETAAELTGQNKPTPVVLGLDPTEVVVESVRTVLAVVAGLDHGAGFSPQKRELLWTRIVELTLLGHDLQQA
;
A
#
# COMPACT_ATOMS: atom_id res chain seq x y z
N MET A 1 7.89 -15.49 26.09
CA MET A 1 7.22 -14.39 25.39
C MET A 1 8.27 -13.73 24.52
N THR A 2 8.14 -13.82 23.18
CA THR A 2 9.07 -13.17 22.26
C THR A 2 8.96 -11.66 22.42
N ASP A 3 10.09 -11.03 22.72
CA ASP A 3 10.25 -9.58 22.86
C ASP A 3 10.13 -8.94 21.46
N ILE A 4 8.89 -8.72 21.02
CA ILE A 4 8.61 -8.07 19.75
C ILE A 4 8.78 -6.57 19.99
N THR A 5 9.91 -6.02 19.56
CA THR A 5 10.11 -4.59 19.52
C THR A 5 9.03 -3.93 18.63
N PRO A 6 8.51 -2.74 18.98
CA PRO A 6 7.42 -2.09 18.23
C PRO A 6 7.66 -1.99 16.72
N ASP A 7 8.92 -1.82 16.32
CA ASP A 7 9.32 -1.73 14.91
C ASP A 7 9.10 -3.06 14.16
N ARG A 8 9.39 -4.21 14.78
CA ARG A 8 9.16 -5.54 14.16
C ARG A 8 7.68 -5.82 13.96
N GLU A 9 6.84 -5.44 14.91
CA GLU A 9 5.40 -5.60 14.77
C GLU A 9 4.86 -4.72 13.64
N LEU A 10 5.38 -3.48 13.54
CA LEU A 10 5.02 -2.58 12.44
C LEU A 10 5.40 -3.16 11.07
N LEU A 11 6.60 -3.75 10.95
CA LEU A 11 7.03 -4.45 9.74
C LEU A 11 6.12 -5.64 9.40
N ARG A 12 5.73 -6.42 10.42
CA ARG A 12 4.80 -7.55 10.26
C ARG A 12 3.43 -7.09 9.77
N LEU A 13 2.87 -6.04 10.37
CA LEU A 13 1.59 -5.45 9.98
C LEU A 13 1.64 -4.86 8.56
N HIS A 14 2.72 -4.17 8.21
CA HIS A 14 2.93 -3.66 6.86
C HIS A 14 2.95 -4.77 5.81
N ARG A 15 3.71 -5.85 6.08
CA ARG A 15 3.75 -7.02 5.19
C ARG A 15 2.36 -7.64 5.02
N ARG A 16 1.60 -7.75 6.10
CA ARG A 16 0.23 -8.28 6.07
C ARG A 16 -0.69 -7.38 5.24
N ALA A 17 -0.71 -6.07 5.49
CA ALA A 17 -1.55 -5.13 4.75
C ALA A 17 -1.27 -5.16 3.24
N CYS A 18 0.00 -5.21 2.85
CA CYS A 18 0.41 -5.36 1.44
C CYS A 18 -0.11 -6.67 0.81
N THR A 19 0.04 -7.79 1.53
CA THR A 19 -0.36 -9.12 1.04
C THR A 19 -1.88 -9.22 0.92
N ASP A 20 -2.60 -8.76 1.94
CA ASP A 20 -4.07 -8.76 1.97
C ASP A 20 -4.64 -7.87 0.86
N PHE A 21 -4.03 -6.70 0.61
CA PHE A 21 -4.39 -5.83 -0.50
C PHE A 21 -4.15 -6.50 -1.86
N ALA A 22 -2.95 -7.05 -2.09
CA ALA A 22 -2.62 -7.71 -3.35
C ALA A 22 -3.51 -8.92 -3.66
N ALA A 23 -3.96 -9.66 -2.63
CA ALA A 23 -4.90 -10.76 -2.79
C ALA A 23 -6.26 -10.29 -3.31
N ARG A 24 -6.72 -9.10 -2.91
CA ARG A 24 -8.00 -8.51 -3.33
C ARG A 24 -7.97 -8.04 -4.79
N LEU A 25 -6.81 -7.63 -5.30
CA LEU A 25 -6.63 -7.25 -6.72
C LEU A 25 -6.89 -8.39 -7.71
N ARG A 26 -6.71 -9.65 -7.30
CA ARG A 26 -6.81 -10.82 -8.19
C ARG A 26 -8.25 -11.19 -8.59
N LEU A 27 -9.24 -10.44 -8.12
CA LEU A 27 -10.63 -10.62 -8.54
C LEU A 27 -10.83 -10.01 -9.95
N PRO A 28 -11.69 -10.53 -10.84
CA PRO A 28 -11.50 -10.35 -12.29
C PRO A 28 -12.13 -9.10 -12.94
N ALA A 29 -12.71 -8.14 -12.23
CA ALA A 29 -13.73 -7.24 -12.85
C ALA A 29 -13.59 -5.73 -12.59
N TRP A 30 -12.40 -5.20 -12.31
CA TRP A 30 -12.27 -3.86 -11.71
C TRP A 30 -12.29 -2.66 -12.66
N GLY A 31 -11.89 -2.84 -13.93
CA GLY A 31 -11.59 -1.70 -14.81
C GLY A 31 -12.78 -0.80 -15.19
N HIS A 32 -14.03 -1.30 -15.03
CA HIS A 32 -15.23 -0.64 -15.56
C HIS A 32 -16.43 -0.65 -14.61
N LEU A 33 -16.30 -1.14 -13.38
CA LEU A 33 -17.42 -1.18 -12.44
C LEU A 33 -17.58 0.19 -11.76
N PRO A 34 -18.72 0.89 -11.94
CA PRO A 34 -19.08 1.99 -11.08
C PRO A 34 -19.24 1.46 -9.66
N MET A 35 -18.46 2.01 -8.74
CA MET A 35 -18.42 1.57 -7.36
C MET A 35 -19.36 2.47 -6.56
N PRO A 36 -20.43 1.95 -5.94
CA PRO A 36 -21.24 2.73 -5.02
C PRO A 36 -20.49 2.87 -3.69
N LEU A 37 -19.33 3.52 -3.70
CA LEU A 37 -18.59 3.80 -2.47
C LEU A 37 -19.44 4.70 -1.57
N ALA A 38 -19.43 4.36 -0.29
CA ALA A 38 -19.98 5.23 0.73
C ALA A 38 -19.22 6.58 0.76
N PHE A 39 -19.90 7.62 1.21
CA PHE A 39 -19.27 8.91 1.48
C PHE A 39 -18.04 8.70 2.40
N PRO A 40 -16.89 9.36 2.13
CA PRO A 40 -16.66 10.43 1.16
C PRO A 40 -16.17 9.96 -0.22
N MET A 41 -16.07 8.65 -0.46
CA MET A 41 -15.35 8.11 -1.62
C MET A 41 -16.22 7.93 -2.87
N GLN A 42 -17.50 8.33 -2.84
CA GLN A 42 -18.50 8.15 -3.90
C GLN A 42 -18.10 8.64 -5.31
N ASN A 43 -17.10 9.51 -5.41
CA ASN A 43 -16.62 10.06 -6.68
C ASN A 43 -15.35 9.36 -7.22
N PHE A 44 -14.78 8.41 -6.46
CA PHE A 44 -13.59 7.68 -6.87
C PHE A 44 -13.95 6.42 -7.65
N THR A 45 -13.27 6.22 -8.77
CA THR A 45 -13.31 4.96 -9.51
C THR A 45 -12.37 3.95 -8.86
N VAL A 46 -12.53 2.66 -9.21
CA VAL A 46 -11.55 1.65 -8.81
C VAL A 46 -10.15 2.01 -9.32
N GLY A 47 -10.06 2.56 -10.55
CA GLY A 47 -8.80 3.06 -11.10
C GLY A 47 -8.14 4.12 -10.22
N ASP A 48 -8.91 5.04 -9.63
CA ASP A 48 -8.35 6.04 -8.72
C ASP A 48 -7.82 5.41 -7.42
N LEU A 49 -8.52 4.41 -6.88
CA LEU A 49 -8.05 3.67 -5.70
C LEU A 49 -6.76 2.90 -5.98
N LEU A 50 -6.68 2.25 -7.15
CA LEU A 50 -5.52 1.49 -7.59
C LEU A 50 -4.32 2.42 -7.85
N SER A 51 -4.53 3.55 -8.51
CA SER A 51 -3.49 4.57 -8.73
C SER A 51 -2.99 5.13 -7.41
N ARG A 52 -3.90 5.42 -6.46
CA ARG A 52 -3.55 5.86 -5.11
C ARG A 52 -2.75 4.81 -4.35
N ALA A 53 -3.15 3.54 -4.42
CA ALA A 53 -2.42 2.45 -3.78
C ALA A 53 -1.00 2.31 -4.35
N ALA A 54 -0.86 2.33 -5.67
CA ALA A 54 0.43 2.22 -6.34
C ALA A 54 1.34 3.40 -6.03
N THR A 55 0.82 4.63 -6.14
CA THR A 55 1.56 5.86 -5.82
C THR A 55 2.02 5.87 -4.38
N GLY A 56 1.14 5.58 -3.42
CA GLY A 56 1.49 5.58 -2.00
C GLY A 56 2.54 4.53 -1.63
N ASN A 57 2.53 3.36 -2.29
CA ASN A 57 3.59 2.35 -2.11
C ASN A 57 4.95 2.86 -2.60
N LEU A 58 5.01 3.48 -3.78
CA LEU A 58 6.25 4.01 -4.35
C LEU A 58 6.77 5.23 -3.57
N GLU A 59 5.88 6.13 -3.13
CA GLU A 59 6.24 7.25 -2.26
C GLU A 59 6.82 6.77 -0.93
N THR A 60 6.19 5.76 -0.32
CA THR A 60 6.69 5.15 0.93
C THR A 60 8.07 4.54 0.71
N ALA A 61 8.27 3.81 -0.38
CA ALA A 61 9.56 3.23 -0.74
C ALA A 61 10.64 4.31 -0.94
N ALA A 62 10.31 5.39 -1.65
CA ALA A 62 11.22 6.51 -1.87
C ALA A 62 11.60 7.20 -0.56
N GLU A 63 10.63 7.51 0.30
CA GLU A 63 10.86 8.16 1.60
C GLU A 63 11.76 7.28 2.51
N LEU A 64 11.52 5.97 2.54
CA LEU A 64 12.32 5.03 3.34
C LEU A 64 13.76 4.89 2.86
N THR A 65 14.00 5.14 1.57
CA THR A 65 15.33 5.07 0.94
C THR A 65 16.00 6.44 0.78
N GLY A 66 15.34 7.53 1.17
CA GLY A 66 15.83 8.90 1.01
C GLY A 66 15.87 9.38 -0.45
N GLN A 67 15.05 8.77 -1.32
CA GLN A 67 14.90 9.17 -2.72
C GLN A 67 13.81 10.23 -2.88
N ASN A 68 13.82 10.93 -4.02
CA ASN A 68 12.76 11.87 -4.37
C ASN A 68 11.42 11.18 -4.55
N LYS A 69 10.33 11.85 -4.16
CA LYS A 69 8.98 11.34 -4.38
C LYS A 69 8.73 11.12 -5.88
N PRO A 70 8.20 9.95 -6.27
CA PRO A 70 7.86 9.66 -7.65
C PRO A 70 6.67 10.50 -8.12
N THR A 71 6.51 10.63 -9.43
CA THR A 71 5.28 11.17 -10.01
C THR A 71 4.11 10.21 -9.76
N PRO A 72 2.87 10.72 -9.62
CA PRO A 72 1.68 9.87 -9.49
C PRO A 72 1.58 8.82 -10.58
N VAL A 73 1.19 7.61 -10.19
CA VAL A 73 1.16 6.44 -11.08
C VAL A 73 -0.01 6.51 -12.04
N VAL A 74 0.28 6.35 -13.33
CA VAL A 74 -0.71 6.11 -14.38
C VAL A 74 -0.79 4.61 -14.64
N LEU A 75 -1.96 3.99 -14.43
CA LEU A 75 -2.13 2.53 -14.43
C LEU A 75 -1.95 1.87 -15.80
N GLY A 76 -2.16 2.60 -16.89
CA GLY A 76 -2.02 2.07 -18.25
C GLY A 76 -3.00 0.93 -18.58
N LEU A 77 -2.56 -0.01 -19.41
CA LEU A 77 -3.38 -1.12 -19.92
C LEU A 77 -3.44 -2.34 -19.00
N ASP A 78 -2.46 -2.48 -18.09
CA ASP A 78 -2.45 -3.53 -17.06
C ASP A 78 -2.33 -2.90 -15.65
N PRO A 79 -3.44 -2.38 -15.11
CA PRO A 79 -3.47 -1.82 -13.77
C PRO A 79 -3.02 -2.81 -12.68
N THR A 80 -3.29 -4.10 -12.87
CA THR A 80 -2.98 -5.12 -11.86
C THR A 80 -1.48 -5.32 -11.76
N GLU A 81 -0.77 -5.43 -12.88
CA GLU A 81 0.69 -5.55 -12.91
C GLU A 81 1.35 -4.36 -12.22
N VAL A 82 0.94 -3.13 -12.58
CA VAL A 82 1.48 -1.89 -12.01
C VAL A 82 1.33 -1.87 -10.48
N VAL A 83 0.15 -2.21 -9.97
CA VAL A 83 -0.10 -2.21 -8.53
C VAL A 83 0.67 -3.32 -7.83
N VAL A 84 0.72 -4.53 -8.40
CA VAL A 84 1.50 -5.65 -7.83
C VAL A 84 2.99 -5.29 -7.74
N GLU A 85 3.54 -4.64 -8.76
CA GLU A 85 4.94 -4.25 -8.77
C GLU A 85 5.24 -3.16 -7.74
N SER A 86 4.31 -2.21 -7.53
CA SER A 86 4.42 -1.23 -6.44
C SER A 86 4.46 -1.90 -5.06
N VAL A 87 3.64 -2.95 -4.85
CA VAL A 87 3.61 -3.72 -3.60
C VAL A 87 4.93 -4.47 -3.40
N ARG A 88 5.46 -5.11 -4.46
CA ARG A 88 6.78 -5.77 -4.39
C ARG A 88 7.88 -4.79 -4.03
N THR A 89 7.87 -3.61 -4.65
CA THR A 89 8.87 -2.55 -4.42
C THR A 89 8.89 -2.12 -2.96
N VAL A 90 7.74 -1.76 -2.39
CA VAL A 90 7.69 -1.31 -0.99
C VAL A 90 8.02 -2.44 -0.02
N LEU A 91 7.60 -3.69 -0.30
CA LEU A 91 7.97 -4.85 0.52
C LEU A 91 9.47 -5.12 0.52
N ALA A 92 10.14 -4.99 -0.63
CA ALA A 92 11.57 -5.18 -0.75
C ALA A 92 12.36 -4.15 0.08
N VAL A 93 11.97 -2.87 -0.02
CA VAL A 93 12.56 -1.79 0.79
C VAL A 93 12.35 -2.04 2.29
N VAL A 94 11.12 -2.37 2.68
CA VAL A 94 10.75 -2.58 4.07
C VAL A 94 11.42 -3.82 4.67
N ALA A 95 11.62 -4.89 3.88
CA ALA A 95 12.36 -6.08 4.31
C ALA A 95 13.84 -5.76 4.63
N GLY A 96 14.45 -4.80 3.92
CA GLY A 96 15.80 -4.32 4.21
C GLY A 96 15.92 -3.57 5.55
N LEU A 97 14.80 -3.12 6.14
CA LEU A 97 14.81 -2.41 7.42
C LEU A 97 14.82 -3.33 8.64
N ASP A 98 14.51 -4.61 8.48
CA ASP A 98 14.40 -5.59 9.58
C ASP A 98 15.74 -5.80 10.33
N HIS A 99 16.86 -5.41 9.70
CA HIS A 99 18.21 -5.56 10.25
C HIS A 99 18.63 -4.37 11.13
N GLY A 100 17.85 -3.28 11.15
CA GLY A 100 18.13 -2.07 11.95
C GLY A 100 16.98 -1.77 12.92
N ALA A 101 17.04 -2.31 14.14
CA ALA A 101 16.12 -1.89 15.20
C ALA A 101 16.40 -0.41 15.55
N GLY A 102 15.33 0.39 15.71
CA GLY A 102 15.46 1.82 16.03
C GLY A 102 14.88 2.76 14.97
N PHE A 103 13.65 2.51 14.52
CA PHE A 103 12.99 3.45 13.60
C PHE A 103 12.87 4.83 14.23
N SER A 104 13.08 5.87 13.43
CA SER A 104 12.71 7.21 13.84
C SER A 104 11.19 7.31 13.98
N PRO A 105 10.66 8.24 14.80
CA PRO A 105 9.23 8.49 14.88
C PRO A 105 8.57 8.69 13.50
N GLN A 106 9.25 9.40 12.60
CA GLN A 106 8.78 9.65 11.24
C GLN A 106 8.64 8.36 10.42
N LYS A 107 9.61 7.44 10.51
CA LYS A 107 9.51 6.13 9.83
C LYS A 107 8.37 5.28 10.38
N ARG A 108 8.12 5.34 11.69
CA ARG A 108 6.99 4.64 12.31
C ARG A 108 5.66 5.19 11.80
N GLU A 109 5.52 6.51 11.79
CA GLU A 109 4.31 7.19 11.33
C GLU A 109 4.04 6.92 9.83
N LEU A 110 5.08 6.96 9.00
CA LEU A 110 4.99 6.64 7.58
C LEU A 110 4.46 5.21 7.35
N LEU A 111 5.08 4.21 8.00
CA LEU A 111 4.66 2.81 7.87
C LEU A 111 3.26 2.59 8.43
N TRP A 112 2.94 3.21 9.57
CA TRP A 112 1.60 3.14 10.16
C TRP A 112 0.54 3.72 9.23
N THR A 113 0.79 4.90 8.66
CA THR A 113 -0.10 5.55 7.69
C THR A 113 -0.33 4.64 6.49
N ARG A 114 0.75 4.04 5.96
CA ARG A 114 0.65 3.11 4.83
C ARG A 114 -0.14 1.85 5.17
N ILE A 115 0.02 1.30 6.36
CA ILE A 115 -0.77 0.15 6.85
C ILE A 115 -2.26 0.49 6.86
N VAL A 116 -2.63 1.62 7.47
CA VAL A 116 -4.03 2.07 7.57
C VAL A 116 -4.60 2.28 6.18
N GLU A 117 -3.86 2.97 5.30
CA GLU A 117 -4.31 3.27 3.95
C GLU A 117 -4.51 2.01 3.09
N LEU A 118 -3.57 1.06 3.09
CA LEU A 118 -3.73 -0.21 2.37
C LEU A 118 -4.90 -1.04 2.91
N THR A 119 -5.13 -0.99 4.23
CA THR A 119 -6.24 -1.70 4.86
C THR A 119 -7.58 -1.12 4.44
N LEU A 120 -7.72 0.21 4.45
CA LEU A 120 -8.93 0.90 4.02
C LEU A 120 -9.18 0.74 2.51
N LEU A 121 -8.17 0.99 1.67
CA LEU A 121 -8.29 0.81 0.23
C LEU A 121 -8.63 -0.65 -0.13
N GLY A 122 -8.07 -1.61 0.59
CA GLY A 122 -8.42 -3.02 0.42
C GLY A 122 -9.87 -3.30 0.81
N HIS A 123 -10.37 -2.69 1.88
CA HIS A 123 -11.78 -2.78 2.27
C HIS A 123 -12.69 -2.18 1.20
N ASP A 124 -12.38 -0.97 0.73
CA ASP A 124 -13.13 -0.26 -0.31
C ASP A 124 -13.16 -1.07 -1.61
N LEU A 125 -12.03 -1.66 -2.01
CA LEU A 125 -11.99 -2.61 -3.13
C LEU A 125 -12.99 -3.75 -2.91
N GLN A 126 -13.00 -4.41 -1.77
CA GLN A 126 -13.90 -5.55 -1.55
C GLN A 126 -15.40 -5.21 -1.67
N GLN A 127 -15.78 -3.94 -1.52
CA GLN A 127 -17.16 -3.48 -1.67
C GLN A 127 -17.52 -3.07 -3.11
N ALA A 128 -16.57 -3.02 -4.04
CA ALA A 128 -16.79 -2.76 -5.47
C ALA A 128 -17.22 -4.02 -6.23
#